data_AF-A0A8X8W4S7-F1
#
_entry.id   AF-A0A8X8W4S7-F1
#
_cell.length_a   1.000
_cell.length_b   1.000
_cell.length_c   1.000
_cell.angle_alpha   90.00
_cell.angle_beta   90.00
_cell.angle_gamma   90.00
#
_symmetry.space_group_name_H-M   'P 1'
#
loop_
_entity.id
_entity.type
_entity.pdbx_description
1 polymer ?
#
loop_
_entity_poly.entity_id
_entity_poly.type
_entity_poly.pdbx_seq_one_letter_code
_entity_poly.pdbx_strand_id
1 'polypeptide(L)'
;MDIVVAEGAGEDLLAAKNERDASGNKLLQDVGLWLSQRIKEHYSKEKKLPITLKYVDPTYMIRAIPSNASDNVYCTLLAQSAVHGAMYCQVLQASLVAL
;
A
#
# COMPACT_ATOMS: atom_id res chain seq x y z
N MET A 1 -21.36 4.48 11.14
CA MET A 1 -20.77 3.13 11.07
C MET A 1 -19.71 3.23 10.01
N ASP A 2 -18.46 3.15 10.44
CA ASP A 2 -17.32 3.37 9.56
C ASP A 2 -16.58 2.05 9.45
N ILE A 3 -16.24 1.67 8.23
CA ILE A 3 -15.55 0.43 7.92
C ILE A 3 -14.27 0.82 7.21
N VAL A 4 -13.13 0.46 7.80
CA VAL A 4 -11.81 0.65 7.21
C VAL A 4 -11.32 -0.70 6.73
N VAL A 5 -10.83 -0.75 5.50
CA VAL A 5 -10.39 -1.99 4.85
C VAL A 5 -9.02 -1.74 4.23
N ALA A 6 -8.07 -2.63 4.50
CA ALA A 6 -6.77 -2.61 3.84
C ALA A 6 -6.89 -3.13 2.40
N GLU A 7 -6.09 -2.61 1.47
CA GLU A 7 -6.15 -2.98 0.04
C GLU A 7 -5.98 -4.49 -0.22
N GLY A 8 -5.22 -5.20 0.64
CA GLY A 8 -5.01 -6.65 0.56
C GLY A 8 -6.00 -7.49 1.39
N ALA A 9 -7.01 -6.89 2.00
CA ALA A 9 -7.95 -7.65 2.82
C ALA A 9 -8.86 -8.54 1.94
N GLY A 10 -9.10 -9.78 2.39
CA GLY A 10 -10.08 -10.65 1.75
C GLY A 10 -9.68 -11.16 0.36
N GLU A 11 -8.40 -11.13 0.01
CA GLU A 11 -7.88 -11.62 -1.29
C GLU A 11 -8.35 -13.04 -1.65
N ASP A 12 -8.59 -13.90 -0.65
CA ASP A 12 -9.13 -15.26 -0.82
C ASP A 12 -10.62 -15.29 -1.25
N LEU A 13 -11.38 -14.27 -0.83
CA LEU A 13 -12.81 -14.12 -1.14
C LEU A 13 -13.05 -13.46 -2.51
N LEU A 14 -12.08 -12.71 -3.00
CA LEU A 14 -12.09 -12.15 -4.34
C LEU A 14 -11.59 -13.19 -5.33
N ALA A 15 -12.27 -13.34 -6.47
CA ALA A 15 -11.88 -14.33 -7.48
C ALA A 15 -10.44 -14.08 -7.91
N ALA A 16 -9.54 -15.03 -7.64
CA ALA A 16 -8.11 -14.87 -7.88
C ALA A 16 -7.84 -14.60 -9.37
N LYS A 17 -7.57 -13.33 -9.70
CA LYS A 17 -6.96 -12.97 -10.97
C LYS A 17 -5.45 -13.12 -10.79
N ASN A 18 -4.83 -13.91 -11.66
CA ASN A 18 -3.38 -14.11 -11.67
C ASN A 18 -2.67 -13.04 -12.51
N GLU A 19 -3.21 -11.82 -12.48
CA GLU A 19 -2.67 -10.66 -13.18
C GLU A 19 -1.45 -10.15 -12.39
N ARG A 20 -0.38 -9.79 -13.10
CA ARG A 20 0.85 -9.25 -12.50
C ARG A 20 1.19 -7.92 -13.13
N ASP A 21 1.78 -7.02 -12.36
CA ASP A 21 2.34 -5.77 -12.88
C ASP A 21 3.65 -6.03 -13.65
N ALA A 22 4.20 -4.97 -14.26
CA ALA A 22 5.48 -5.04 -15.00
C ALA A 22 6.68 -5.39 -14.11
N SER A 23 6.56 -5.21 -12.79
CA SER A 23 7.58 -5.53 -11.79
C SER A 23 7.45 -6.97 -11.26
N GLY A 24 6.41 -7.71 -11.66
CA GLY A 24 6.14 -9.08 -11.23
C GLY A 24 5.28 -9.20 -9.97
N ASN A 25 4.77 -8.10 -9.40
CA ASN A 25 3.87 -8.12 -8.25
C ASN A 25 2.47 -8.56 -8.68
N LYS A 26 1.79 -9.33 -7.82
CA LYS A 26 0.39 -9.70 -8.05
C LYS A 26 -0.51 -8.45 -7.98
N LEU A 27 -1.38 -8.29 -8.97
CA LEU A 27 -2.37 -7.22 -8.97
C LEU A 27 -3.51 -7.57 -8.01
N LEU A 28 -3.66 -6.77 -6.96
CA LEU A 28 -4.77 -6.90 -6.02
C LEU A 28 -6.04 -6.32 -6.65
N GLN A 29 -7.18 -6.97 -6.41
CA GLN A 29 -8.48 -6.43 -6.78
C GLN A 29 -8.96 -5.42 -5.73
N ASP A 30 -9.76 -4.46 -6.15
CA ASP A 30 -10.33 -3.46 -5.26
C ASP A 30 -11.41 -4.08 -4.35
N VAL A 31 -10.98 -4.49 -3.15
CA VAL A 31 -11.84 -5.00 -2.08
C VAL A 31 -12.85 -3.95 -1.60
N GLY A 32 -12.50 -2.66 -1.67
CA GLY A 32 -13.35 -1.57 -1.22
C GLY A 32 -14.62 -1.46 -2.07
N LEU A 33 -14.45 -1.46 -3.39
CA LEU A 33 -15.57 -1.52 -4.34
C LEU A 33 -16.38 -2.80 -4.16
N TRP A 34 -15.73 -3.96 -4.07
CA TRP A 34 -16.40 -5.25 -3.89
C TRP A 34 -17.26 -5.28 -2.62
N LEU A 35 -16.72 -4.83 -1.49
CA LEU A 35 -17.44 -4.80 -0.21
C LEU A 35 -18.62 -3.82 -0.26
N SER A 36 -18.42 -2.64 -0.87
CA SER A 36 -19.47 -1.64 -1.03
C SER A 36 -20.68 -2.17 -1.80
N GLN A 37 -20.43 -2.97 -2.85
CA GLN A 37 -21.46 -3.62 -3.65
C GLN A 37 -22.17 -4.71 -2.86
N ARG A 38 -21.41 -5.58 -2.17
CA ARG A 38 -21.98 -6.68 -1.39
C ARG A 38 -22.87 -6.19 -0.25
N ILE A 39 -22.48 -5.10 0.42
CA ILE A 39 -23.31 -4.45 1.44
C ILE A 39 -24.60 -3.95 0.81
N LYS A 40 -24.53 -3.18 -0.28
CA LYS A 40 -25.73 -2.68 -0.98
C LYS A 40 -26.68 -3.81 -1.39
N GLU A 41 -26.14 -4.90 -1.94
CA GLU A 41 -26.93 -6.06 -2.33
C GLU A 41 -27.64 -6.73 -1.15
N HIS A 42 -26.93 -6.97 -0.04
CA HIS A 42 -27.49 -7.60 1.15
C HIS A 42 -28.66 -6.78 1.73
N TYR A 43 -28.50 -5.47 1.88
CA TYR A 43 -29.56 -4.60 2.42
C TYR A 43 -30.71 -4.37 1.44
N SER A 44 -30.43 -4.37 0.13
CA SER A 44 -31.47 -4.25 -0.91
C SER A 44 -32.34 -5.52 -1.01
N LYS A 45 -31.73 -6.71 -0.97
CA LYS A 45 -32.42 -7.99 -1.13
C LYS A 45 -33.13 -8.46 0.13
N GLU A 46 -32.48 -8.39 1.29
CA GLU A 46 -32.98 -9.05 2.51
C GLU A 46 -33.84 -8.15 3.38
N LYS A 47 -33.58 -6.83 3.38
CA LYS A 47 -34.20 -5.91 4.34
C LYS A 47 -35.01 -4.77 3.73
N LYS A 48 -35.00 -4.59 2.40
CA LYS A 48 -35.70 -3.51 1.65
C LYS A 48 -35.53 -2.13 2.30
N LEU A 49 -34.37 -1.86 2.89
CA LEU A 49 -34.08 -0.62 3.60
C LEU A 49 -33.17 0.25 2.74
N PRO A 50 -33.54 1.52 2.46
CA PRO A 50 -32.66 2.43 1.74
C PRO A 50 -31.46 2.80 2.62
N ILE A 51 -30.26 2.38 2.20
CA ILE A 51 -29.00 2.72 2.87
C ILE A 51 -28.19 3.71 2.01
N THR A 52 -27.63 4.73 2.65
CA THR A 52 -26.69 5.66 2.01
C THR A 52 -25.26 5.20 2.31
N LEU A 53 -24.62 4.54 1.34
CA LEU A 53 -23.22 4.10 1.45
C LEU A 53 -22.33 4.97 0.57
N LYS A 54 -21.36 5.63 1.18
CA LYS A 54 -20.30 6.40 0.51
C LYS A 54 -18.99 5.64 0.62
N TYR A 55 -18.38 5.36 -0.52
CA TYR A 55 -17.04 4.78 -0.60
C TYR A 55 -16.04 5.92 -0.83
N VAL A 56 -14.93 5.90 -0.11
CA VAL A 56 -13.86 6.90 -0.20
C VAL A 56 -12.54 6.13 -0.29
N ASP A 57 -11.78 6.37 -1.36
CA ASP A 57 -10.42 5.87 -1.52
C ASP A 57 -9.42 7.04 -1.37
N PRO A 58 -8.76 7.17 -0.22
CA PRO A 58 -7.74 8.20 -0.01
C PRO A 58 -6.34 7.76 -0.47
N THR A 59 -6.17 6.66 -1.20
CA THR A 59 -4.84 6.11 -1.56
C THR A 59 -3.92 7.16 -2.18
N TYR A 60 -4.40 7.91 -3.18
CA TYR A 60 -3.61 8.99 -3.80
C TYR A 60 -3.36 10.15 -2.85
N MET A 61 -4.33 10.51 -2.02
CA MET A 61 -4.18 11.59 -1.05
C MET A 61 -3.12 11.28 0.00
N ILE A 62 -3.02 10.02 0.44
CA ILE A 62 -2.05 9.64 1.47
C ILE A 62 -0.64 9.53 0.88
N ARG A 63 -0.52 9.06 -0.37
CA ARG A 63 0.79 8.81 -1.01
C ARG A 63 1.40 10.03 -1.69
N ALA A 64 0.61 11.04 -2.04
CA ALA A 64 1.08 12.21 -2.78
C ALA A 64 1.28 13.48 -1.93
N ILE A 65 1.00 13.42 -0.62
CA ILE A 65 1.24 14.56 0.26
C ILE A 65 2.72 14.68 0.64
N PRO A 66 3.21 15.91 0.91
CA PRO A 66 4.56 16.07 1.45
C PRO A 66 4.69 15.37 2.80
N SER A 67 5.88 14.80 3.04
CA SER A 67 6.23 14.13 4.29
C SER A 67 6.15 15.10 5.47
N ASN A 68 5.71 14.58 6.62
CA ASN A 68 5.71 15.35 7.86
C ASN A 68 7.15 15.57 8.39
N ALA A 69 7.31 16.38 9.44
CA ALA A 69 8.63 16.69 10.00
C ALA A 69 9.38 15.44 10.50
N SER A 70 8.67 14.51 11.16
CA SER A 70 9.25 13.26 11.67
C SER A 70 9.73 12.35 10.55
N ASP A 71 8.93 12.20 9.49
CA ASP A 71 9.27 11.42 8.31
C ASP A 71 10.48 12.03 7.59
N ASN A 72 10.58 13.35 7.50
CA ASN A 72 11.73 14.04 6.91
C ASN A 72 13.03 13.76 7.67
N VAL A 73 12.99 13.84 9.01
CA VAL A 73 14.16 13.51 9.85
C VAL A 73 14.54 12.03 9.68
N TYR A 74 13.56 11.13 9.68
CA TYR A 74 13.79 9.70 9.52
C TYR A 74 14.39 9.36 8.14
N CYS A 75 13.84 9.92 7.06
CA CYS A 75 14.38 9.75 5.71
C CYS A 75 15.80 10.30 5.58
N THR A 76 16.10 11.44 6.22
CA THR A 76 17.46 12.01 6.25
C THR A 76 18.45 11.08 6.95
N LEU A 77 18.05 10.53 8.11
CA LEU A 77 18.88 9.58 8.86
C LEU A 77 19.15 8.29 8.07
N LEU A 78 18.11 7.74 7.42
CA LEU A 78 18.26 6.58 6.55
C LEU A 78 19.20 6.87 5.38
N ALA A 79 19.07 8.03 4.73
CA ALA A 79 19.92 8.43 3.62
C ALA A 79 21.39 8.59 4.06
N GLN A 80 21.65 9.26 5.19
CA GLN A 80 23.01 9.41 5.72
C GLN A 80 23.63 8.06 6.09
N SER A 81 22.86 7.18 6.74
CA SER A 81 23.31 5.83 7.12
C SER A 81 23.64 4.98 5.88
N ALA A 82 22.80 5.06 4.84
CA ALA A 82 23.03 4.36 3.57
C ALA A 82 24.29 4.86 2.85
N VAL A 83 24.50 6.18 2.78
CA VAL A 83 25.70 6.77 2.17
C VAL A 83 26.95 6.41 2.96
N HIS A 84 26.91 6.50 4.29
CA HIS A 84 28.03 6.10 5.13
C HIS A 84 28.38 4.62 4.94
N GLY A 85 27.39 3.73 4.94
CA GLY A 85 27.58 2.31 4.67
C GLY A 85 28.18 2.03 3.29
N ALA A 86 27.69 2.72 2.25
CA ALA A 86 28.23 2.59 0.90
C ALA A 86 29.69 3.05 0.81
N MET A 87 30.04 4.17 1.45
CA MET A 87 31.41 4.69 1.47
C MET A 87 32.38 3.74 2.20
N TYR A 88 32.03 3.25 3.40
CA TYR A 88 32.90 2.32 4.13
C TYR A 88 33.08 0.97 3.41
N CYS A 89 32.04 0.48 2.74
CA CYS A 89 32.12 -0.75 1.95
C CYS A 89 33.03 -0.58 0.72
N GLN A 90 32.94 0.55 0.02
CA GLN A 90 33.83 0.86 -1.10
C GLN A 90 35.29 1.03 -0.67
N VAL A 91 35.54 1.66 0.48
CA VAL A 91 36.91 1.83 1.00
C VAL A 91 37.55 0.49 1.38
N LEU A 92 36.78 -0.45 1.93
CA LEU A 92 37.25 -1.82 2.21
C LEU A 92 37.52 -2.62 0.92
N GLN A 93 36.68 -2.49 -0.12
CA GLN A 93 36.94 -3.15 -1.40
C GLN A 93 38.15 -2.56 -2.15
N ALA A 94 38.34 -1.24 -2.11
CA ALA A 94 39.52 -0.60 -2.72
C ALA A 94 40.83 -1.04 -2.05
N SER A 95 40.81 -1.28 -0.73
CA SER A 95 41.98 -1.76 0.02
C SER A 95 42.29 -3.24 -0.23
N LEU A 96 41.27 -4.06 -0.54
CA LEU A 96 41.44 -5.50 -0.79
C LEU A 96 41.84 -5.83 -2.24
N VAL A 97 41.65 -4.91 -3.19
CA VAL A 97 42.09 -5.06 -4.59
C VAL A 97 43.51 -4.47 -4.82
N ALA A 98 44.06 -3.77 -3.83
CA ALA A 98 45.41 -3.21 -3.86
C ALA A 98 46.48 -4.11 -3.19
N LEU A 99 46.12 -5.34 -2.81
CA LEU A 99 46.99 -6.40 -2.27
C LEU A 99 46.90 -7.63 -3.18
#